data_AF-A0A0K1T2A4-F1
#
_entry.id   AF-A0A0K1T2A4-F1
#
_cell.length_a   1.000
_cell.length_b   1.000
_cell.length_c   1.000
_cell.angle_alpha   90.00
_cell.angle_beta   90.00
_cell.angle_gamma   90.00
#
_symmetry.space_group_name_H-M   'P 1'
#
loop_
_entity.id
_entity.type
_entity.pdbx_description
1 polymer ?
#
loop_
_entity_poly.entity_id
_entity_poly.type
_entity_poly.pdbx_seq_one_letter_code
_entity_poly.pdbx_strand_id
1 'polypeptide(L)' 'MIEVVLLTKVVLTMVGVISSVYGISYVILGRFDIPFIPKKDSTMVGSMLIGIALALFIISAFIP' A
#
# COMPACT_ATOMS: atom_id res chain seq x y z
N MET A 1 -4.57 2.00 -27.56
CA MET A 1 -4.81 2.99 -26.47
C MET A 1 -5.58 2.36 -25.31
N ILE A 2 -6.74 1.74 -25.55
CA ILE A 2 -7.54 1.05 -24.50
C ILE A 2 -6.73 -0.02 -23.75
N GLU A 3 -5.94 -0.84 -24.45
CA GLU A 3 -5.08 -1.85 -23.81
C GLU A 3 -4.02 -1.26 -22.86
N VAL A 4 -3.44 -0.11 -23.21
CA VAL A 4 -2.42 0.57 -22.40
C VAL A 4 -3.05 1.13 -21.12
N VAL A 5 -4.26 1.69 -21.24
CA VAL A 5 -5.06 2.15 -20.11
C VAL A 5 -5.40 0.99 -19.17
N LEU A 6 -5.88 -0.12 -19.73
CA LEU A 6 -6.25 -1.31 -18.97
C LEU A 6 -5.04 -1.88 -18.22
N LEU A 7 -3.89 -2.00 -18.91
CA LEU A 7 -2.64 -2.45 -18.32
C LEU A 7 -2.20 -1.53 -17.17
N THR A 8 -2.28 -0.22 -17.36
CA THR A 8 -1.93 0.77 -16.34
C THR A 8 -2.80 0.63 -15.10
N LYS A 9 -4.12 0.47 -15.27
CA LYS A 9 -5.06 0.22 -14.15
C LYS A 9 -4.70 -1.05 -13.39
N VAL A 10 -4.41 -2.14 -14.10
CA VAL A 10 -4.03 -3.41 -13.49
C VAL A 10 -2.76 -3.26 -12.67
N VAL A 11 -1.72 -2.63 -13.21
CA VAL A 11 -0.45 -2.41 -12.52
C VAL A 11 -0.64 -1.54 -11.28
N LEU A 12 -1.35 -0.41 -11.39
CA LEU A 12 -1.62 0.47 -10.25
C LEU A 12 -2.42 -0.24 -9.16
N THR A 13 -3.41 -1.05 -9.55
CA THR A 13 -4.22 -1.82 -8.61
C THR A 13 -3.38 -2.89 -7.91
N MET A 14 -2.54 -3.61 -8.65
CA MET A 14 -1.63 -4.61 -8.06
C MET A 14 -0.67 -3.98 -7.04
N VAL A 15 -0.01 -2.88 -7.42
CA VAL A 15 0.92 -2.17 -6.52
C VAL A 15 0.17 -1.60 -5.30
N GLY A 16 -1.04 -1.07 -5.49
CA GLY A 16 -1.89 -0.58 -4.42
C GLY A 16 -2.30 -1.69 -3.44
N VAL A 17 -2.68 -2.86 -3.93
CA VAL A 17 -3.02 -4.03 -3.10
C VAL A 17 -1.80 -4.50 -2.31
N ILE A 18 -0.66 -4.67 -2.97
CA ILE A 18 0.59 -5.10 -2.30
C ILE A 18 0.96 -4.10 -1.19
N SER A 19 0.97 -2.80 -1.51
CA SER A 19 1.28 -1.75 -0.54
C SER A 19 0.28 -1.74 0.63
N SER A 20 -1.01 -1.98 0.38
CA SER A 20 -2.03 -2.09 1.42
C SER A 20 -1.76 -3.26 2.37
N VAL A 21 -1.49 -4.44 1.82
CA VAL A 21 -1.23 -5.66 2.60
C VAL A 21 -0.01 -5.45 3.48
N TYR A 22 1.12 -5.03 2.91
CA TYR A 22 2.32 -4.76 3.69
C TYR A 22 2.12 -3.64 4.70
N GLY A 23 1.42 -2.57 4.32
CA GLY A 23 1.15 -1.45 5.20
C GLY A 23 0.36 -1.86 6.45
N ILE A 24 -0.73 -2.60 6.26
CA ILE A 24 -1.53 -3.15 7.36
C ILE A 24 -0.69 -4.11 8.21
N SER A 25 0.08 -5.01 7.59
CA SER A 25 0.95 -5.94 8.31
C SER A 25 1.96 -5.21 9.20
N TYR A 26 2.63 -4.16 8.70
CA TYR A 26 3.60 -3.37 9.47
C TYR A 26 2.95 -2.58 10.60
N VAL A 27 1.74 -2.03 10.42
CA VAL A 27 0.99 -1.39 11.51
C VAL A 27 0.62 -2.40 12.58
N ILE A 28 0.16 -3.59 12.18
CA ILE A 28 -0.18 -4.66 13.10
C ILE A 28 1.06 -5.14 13.86
N LEU A 29 2.17 -5.42 13.17
CA LEU A 29 3.44 -5.82 13.78
C LEU A 29 3.96 -4.77 14.78
N GLY A 30 3.80 -3.47 14.48
CA GLY A 30 4.18 -2.40 15.40
C GLY A 30 3.31 -2.31 16.66
N ARG A 31 2.10 -2.89 16.63
CA ARG A 31 1.21 -3.01 17.80
C ARG A 31 1.57 -4.23 18.66
N PHE A 32 2.16 -5.27 18.07
CA PHE A 32 2.65 -6.43 18.81
C PHE A 32 4.04 -6.13 19.40
N ASP A 33 4.27 -6.52 20.65
CA ASP A 33 5.53 -6.26 21.37
C ASP A 33 6.64 -7.26 20.96
N ILE A 34 6.93 -7.32 19.65
CA ILE A 34 7.88 -8.27 19.09
C ILE A 34 9.31 -7.78 19.42
N PRO A 35 10.13 -8.56 20.14
CA PRO A 35 11.41 -8.09 20.70
C PRO A 35 12.41 -7.52 19.68
N PHE A 36 12.28 -7.89 18.41
CA PHE A 36 13.22 -7.55 17.33
C PHE A 36 12.67 -6.53 16.32
N ILE A 37 11.45 -6.01 16.53
CA ILE A 37 10.82 -5.07 15.59
C ILE A 37 10.61 -3.71 16.28
N PRO A 38 11.29 -2.65 15.84
CA PRO A 38 11.08 -1.31 16.37
C PRO A 38 9.64 -0.85 16.10
N LYS A 39 8.82 -0.72 17.15
CA LYS A 39 7.39 -0.39 17.05
C LYS A 39 7.10 0.89 16.27
N LYS A 40 7.87 1.95 16.57
CA LYS A 40 7.70 3.28 15.96
C LYS A 40 7.96 3.22 14.46
N ASP A 41 9.07 2.58 14.06
CA ASP A 41 9.46 2.49 12.66
C ASP A 41 8.49 1.59 11.89
N SER A 42 8.10 0.46 12.47
CA SER A 42 7.09 -0.44 11.89
C SER A 42 5.76 0.28 11.66
N THR A 43 5.28 1.04 12.64
CA THR A 43 4.02 1.79 12.51
C THR A 43 4.14 2.93 11.48
N MET A 44 5.29 3.61 11.43
CA MET A 44 5.55 4.68 10.47
C MET A 44 5.62 4.15 9.03
N VAL A 45 6.37 3.08 8.79
CA VAL A 45 6.44 2.42 7.48
C VAL A 45 5.07 1.90 7.06
N GLY A 46 4.35 1.24 7.99
CA GLY A 46 3.03 0.71 7.71
C GLY A 46 2.01 1.79 7.31
N SER A 47 1.98 2.90 8.04
CA SER A 47 1.10 4.04 7.73
C SER A 47 1.48 4.74 6.42
N MET A 48 2.78 4.87 6.11
CA MET A 48 3.23 5.37 4.80
C MET A 48 2.73 4.49 3.65
N LEU A 49 2.88 3.16 3.77
CA LEU A 49 2.44 2.22 2.74
C LEU A 49 0.93 2.25 2.52
N ILE A 50 0.14 2.42 3.59
CA ILE A 50 -1.31 2.63 3.48
C ILE A 50 -1.62 3.93 2.73
N GLY A 51 -0.93 5.02 3.04
CA GLY A 51 -1.08 6.30 2.33
C GLY A 51 -0.76 6.18 0.84
N ILE A 52 0.33 5.50 0.49
CA ILE A 52 0.72 5.22 -0.90
C ILE A 52 -0.35 4.39 -1.59
N ALA A 53 -0.87 3.34 -0.94
CA ALA A 53 -1.92 2.51 -1.51
C ALA A 53 -3.19 3.29 -1.82
N LEU A 54 -3.64 4.14 -0.88
CA LEU A 54 -4.80 5.01 -1.07
C LEU A 54 -4.61 5.95 -2.25
N ALA A 55 -3.43 6.58 -2.37
CA ALA A 55 -3.12 7.42 -3.51
C ALA A 55 -3.18 6.65 -4.84
N LEU A 56 -2.61 5.44 -4.89
CA LEU A 56 -2.64 4.60 -6.10
C LEU A 56 -4.06 4.19 -6.50
N PHE A 57 -4.92 3.84 -5.54
CA PHE A 57 -6.31 3.50 -5.83
C PHE A 57 -7.11 4.70 -6.32
N ILE A 58 -6.88 5.88 -5.72
CA ILE A 58 -7.48 7.14 -6.17
C ILE A 58 -7.07 7.40 -7.63
N ILE A 59 -5.77 7.39 -7.92
CA ILE A 59 -5.25 7.62 -9.29
C ILE A 59 -5.85 6.60 -10.26
N SER A 60 -5.88 5.32 -9.89
CA SER A 60 -6.45 4.27 -10.74
C SER A 60 -7.94 4.46 -11.03
N ALA A 61 -8.71 5.04 -10.10
CA ALA A 61 -10.14 5.32 -10.27
C ALA A 61 -10.41 6.49 -11.24
N PHE A 62 -9.47 7.43 -11.36
CA PHE A 62 -9.60 8.61 -12.23
C PHE A 62 -9.04 8.41 -13.64
N ILE A 63 -8.32 7.32 -13.91
CA ILE A 63 -7.91 6.97 -15.28
C ILE A 63 -9.18 6.48 -16.02
N PRO A 64 -9.58 7.09 -17.14
CA PRO A 64 -10.75 6.67 -17.92
C PRO A 64 -10.48 5.34 -18.64
#